data_AF-A0A957A5Q3-F1
#
_entry.id   AF-A0A957A5Q3-F1
#
_cell.length_a   1.000
_cell.length_b   1.000
_cell.length_c   1.000
_cell.angle_alpha   90.00
_cell.angle_beta   90.00
_cell.angle_gamma   90.00
#
_symmetry.space_group_name_H-M   'P 1'
#
loop_
_entity.id
_entity.type
_entity.pdbx_description
1 polymer ?
#
loop_
_entity_poly.entity_id
_entity_poly.type
_entity_poly.pdbx_seq_one_letter_code
_entity_poly.pdbx_strand_id
1 'polypeptide(L)' 'AGDSDTLSGIISEKLGRIPLAGERLDVSGVDVEVEAVDDFVVVSLLARPLHARRASESEARA' A
#
# COMPACT_ATOMS: atom_id res chain seq x y z
N ALA A 1 10.97 4.06 13.20
CA ALA A 1 10.54 5.08 12.23
C ALA A 1 11.57 5.06 11.13
N GLY A 2 11.14 4.91 9.88
CA GLY A 2 12.04 4.91 8.71
C GLY A 2 12.42 6.33 8.32
N ASP A 3 13.52 6.46 7.59
CA ASP A 3 14.08 7.76 7.17
C ASP A 3 13.42 8.28 5.88
N SER A 4 12.54 7.49 5.25
CA SER A 4 11.86 7.86 4.01
C SER A 4 10.69 8.82 4.22
N ASP A 5 10.72 9.94 3.49
CA ASP A 5 9.66 10.95 3.47
C ASP A 5 8.58 10.70 2.39
N THR A 6 8.74 9.67 1.55
CA THR A 6 7.82 9.35 0.46
C THR A 6 7.16 8.00 0.67
N LEU A 7 5.94 7.84 0.13
CA LEU A 7 5.25 6.55 0.16
C LEU A 7 6.05 5.44 -0.55
N SER A 8 6.69 5.73 -1.68
CA SER A 8 7.55 4.76 -2.37
C SER A 8 8.70 4.28 -1.48
N GLY A 9 9.37 5.21 -0.78
CA GLY A 9 10.45 4.90 0.15
C GLY A 9 9.96 4.09 1.35
N ILE A 10 8.88 4.53 2.00
CA ILE A 10 8.26 3.83 3.15
C ILE A 10 7.88 2.39 2.78
N ILE A 11 7.28 2.18 1.60
CA ILE A 11 6.91 0.85 1.09
C ILE A 11 8.15 -0.02 0.89
N SER A 12 9.17 0.54 0.23
CA SER A 12 10.42 -0.18 -0.07
C SER A 12 11.19 -0.54 1.20
N GLU A 13 11.27 0.37 2.17
CA GLU A 13 11.86 0.11 3.49
C GLU A 13 11.11 -0.99 4.25
N LYS A 14 9.78 -0.92 4.25
CA LYS A 14 8.93 -1.91 4.92
C LYS A 14 9.08 -3.30 4.32
N LEU A 15 9.25 -3.39 3.00
CA LEU A 15 9.45 -4.66 2.29
C LEU A 15 10.91 -5.13 2.29
N GLY A 16 11.88 -4.23 2.53
CA GLY A 16 13.31 -4.50 2.42
C GLY A 16 13.79 -4.78 0.99
N ARG A 17 12.98 -4.42 -0.01
CA ARG A 17 13.24 -4.63 -1.44
C ARG A 17 12.39 -3.71 -2.30
N ILE A 18 12.68 -3.68 -3.59
CA ILE A 18 11.79 -3.05 -4.57
C ILE A 18 10.44 -3.80 -4.59
N PRO A 19 9.31 -3.10 -4.44
CA PRO A 19 7.98 -3.70 -4.54
C PRO A 19 7.66 -4.17 -5.96
N LEU A 20 6.70 -5.08 -6.07
CA LEU A 20 6.11 -5.50 -7.34
C LEU A 20 4.70 -4.90 -7.49
N ALA A 21 4.27 -4.66 -8.73
CA ALA A 21 2.89 -4.31 -9.01
C ALA A 21 1.93 -5.43 -8.56
N GLY A 22 0.77 -5.05 -8.03
CA GLY A 22 -0.23 -5.91 -7.41
C GLY A 22 0.04 -6.25 -5.94
N GLU A 23 1.21 -5.90 -5.38
CA GLU A 23 1.47 -6.17 -3.96
C GLU A 23 0.59 -5.31 -3.06
N ARG A 24 0.04 -5.94 -2.03
CA ARG A 24 -0.82 -5.30 -1.03
C ARG A 24 -0.16 -5.28 0.33
N LEU A 25 -0.23 -4.14 1.00
CA LEU A 25 0.34 -3.96 2.32
C LEU A 25 -0.40 -2.89 3.12
N ASP A 26 -0.39 -3.06 4.45
CA ASP A 26 -0.82 -2.03 5.38
C ASP A 26 0.31 -1.01 5.56
N VAL A 27 0.03 0.27 5.28
CA VAL A 27 0.89 1.40 5.61
C VAL A 27 0.14 2.32 6.56
N SER A 28 0.54 2.31 7.84
CA SER A 28 -0.02 3.18 8.88
C SER A 28 -1.55 3.15 9.00
N GLY A 29 -2.16 1.96 8.85
CA GLY A 29 -3.61 1.80 8.95
C GLY A 29 -4.36 2.07 7.64
N VAL A 30 -3.65 2.12 6.52
CA VAL A 30 -4.20 2.27 5.16
C VAL A 30 -3.87 1.01 4.37
N ASP A 31 -4.89 0.42 3.73
CA ASP A 31 -4.69 -0.68 2.78
C ASP A 31 -4.17 -0.10 1.47
N VAL A 32 -2.93 -0.40 1.13
CA VAL A 32 -2.26 0.07 -0.07
C VAL A 32 -2.05 -1.09 -1.02
N GLU A 33 -2.35 -0.88 -2.29
CA GLU A 33 -1.98 -1.76 -3.40
C GLU A 33 -1.02 -1.00 -4.32
N VAL A 34 0.11 -1.63 -4.64
CA VAL A 34 1.06 -1.10 -5.62
C VAL A 34 0.48 -1.28 -7.01
N GLU A 35 0.10 -0.19 -7.68
CA GLU A 35 -0.52 -0.28 -9.00
C GLU A 35 0.54 -0.35 -10.10
N ALA A 36 1.60 0.46 -9.98
CA ALA A 36 2.67 0.52 -10.96
C ALA A 36 4.03 0.84 -10.34
N VAL A 37 5.07 0.21 -10.87
CA VAL A 37 6.48 0.45 -10.56
C VAL A 37 7.19 0.72 -11.88
N ASP A 38 7.96 1.79 -11.94
CA ASP A 38 8.78 2.19 -13.09
C ASP A 38 10.20 2.51 -12.61
N ASP A 39 11.21 1.96 -13.29
CA ASP A 39 12.63 2.08 -12.94
C ASP A 39 12.91 1.99 -11.43
N PHE A 40 12.36 0.95 -10.78
CA PHE A 40 12.48 0.66 -9.35
C PHE A 40 11.74 1.60 -8.38
N VAL A 41 10.93 2.52 -8.91
CA VAL A 41 10.17 3.49 -8.12
C VAL A 41 8.68 3.20 -8.22
N VAL A 42 7.97 3.25 -7.10
CA VAL A 42 6.50 3.18 -7.12
C VAL A 42 5.96 4.50 -7.67
N VAL A 43 5.26 4.43 -8.80
CA VAL A 43 4.71 5.61 -9.49
C VAL A 43 3.20 5.75 -9.32
N SER A 44 2.49 4.67 -8.99
CA SER A 44 1.06 4.72 -8.65
C SER A 44 0.70 3.72 -7.55
N LEU A 45 -0.28 4.11 -6.73
CA LEU A 45 -0.83 3.34 -5.62
C LEU A 45 -2.34 3.49 -5.57
N LEU A 46 -3.05 2.41 -5.26
CA LEU A 46 -4.42 2.48 -4.78
C LEU A 46 -4.41 2.43 -3.25
N ALA A 47 -5.03 3.41 -2.61
CA ALA A 47 -5.10 3.51 -1.16
C ALA A 47 -6.55 3.48 -0.68
N ARG A 48 -6.85 2.63 0.30
CA ARG A 48 -8.17 2.50 0.91
C ARG A 48 -8.04 2.59 2.44
N PRO A 49 -8.79 3.48 3.12
CA PRO A 49 -8.83 3.48 4.58
C PRO A 49 -9.29 2.12 5.11
N LEU A 50 -8.59 1.54 6.09
CA LEU A 50 -8.94 0.21 6.62
C LEU A 50 -10.36 0.14 7.19
N HIS A 51 -10.87 1.25 7.74
CA HIS A 51 -12.25 1.32 8.23
C HIS A 51 -13.28 1.20 7.11
N ALA A 52 -12.99 1.70 5.91
CA ALA A 52 -13.87 1.56 4.75
C ALA A 52 -13.88 0.12 4.21
N ARG A 53 -12.75 -0.59 4.25
CA ARG A 53 -12.67 -2.01 3.84
C ARG A 53 -13.47 -2.92 4.76
N ARG A 54 -13.39 -2.72 6.08
CA ARG A 54 -14.17 -3.52 7.04
C ARG A 54 -15.67 -3.31 6.88
N ALA A 55 -16.09 -2.09 6.56
CA ALA A 55 -17.49 -1.79 6.29
C ALA A 55 -17.99 -2.52 5.03
N SER A 56 -17.27 -2.43 3.91
CA SER A 56 -17.68 -3.11 2.66
C SER A 56 -17.65 -4.63 2.76
N GLU A 57 -16.69 -5.21 3.50
CA GLU A 57 -16.65 -6.65 3.78
C GLU A 57 -17.81 -7.12 4.66
N SER A 58 -18.32 -6.27 5.56
CA SER A 58 -19.49 -6.57 6.38
C SER A 58 -20.80 -6.48 5.57
N GLU A 59 -20.91 -5.50 4.68
CA GLU A 59 -22.06 -5.35 3.77
C GLU A 59 -22.14 -6.49 2.76
N ALA A 60 -21.01 -6.93 2.20
CA ALA A 60 -20.98 -8.05 1.24
C ALA A 60 -21.31 -9.42 1.86
N ARG A 61 -21.34 -9.53 3.19
CA ARG A 61 -21.67 -10.76 3.93
C ARG A 61 -23.10 -10.76 4.50
N ALA A 62 -23.82 -9.64 4.40
CA ALA A 62 -25.21 -9.48 4.83
C ALA A 62 -26.17 -9.80 3.69
#